data_AF-A0A8X6F0X0-F1
#
_entry.id   AF-A0A8X6F0X0-F1
#
_cell.length_a   1.000
_cell.length_b   1.000
_cell.length_c   1.000
_cell.angle_alpha   90.00
_cell.angle_beta   90.00
_cell.angle_gamma   90.00
#
_symmetry.space_group_name_H-M   'P 1'
#
loop_
_entity.id
_entity.type
_entity.pdbx_description
1 polymer ?
#
loop_
_entity_poly.entity_id
_entity_poly.type
_entity_poly.pdbx_seq_one_letter_code
_entity_poly.pdbx_strand_id
1 'polypeptide(L)'
;MKSWKDGDRNAIIDKRMIWPGGIVPYELDPALSTYESQFLGAWYLYRKDTCIRFVKRTNEKDYIRIFRGQGCYSHVGKTGGAQPVSIGQGCNLMGTVLHELGHAIGFFHEQNRSDRDDWLTIYWENIKEGAEPNFIKLKPEAASANN
;
A
#
# COMPACT_ATOMS: atom_id res chain seq x y z
N MET A 1 -15.99 16.66 23.02
CA MET A 1 -14.75 16.40 22.25
C MET A 1 -14.67 14.92 21.94
N LYS A 2 -14.65 14.53 20.66
CA LYS A 2 -14.45 13.12 20.29
C LYS A 2 -13.00 12.76 20.65
N SER A 3 -12.83 11.79 21.54
CA SER A 3 -11.53 11.22 21.87
C SER A 3 -11.07 10.38 20.69
N TRP A 4 -9.96 10.76 20.06
CA TRP A 4 -9.22 9.89 19.15
C TRP A 4 -8.75 8.70 19.99
N LYS A 5 -9.16 7.48 19.64
CA LYS A 5 -8.57 6.28 20.23
C LYS A 5 -7.29 5.98 19.48
N ASP A 6 -6.15 6.03 20.17
CA ASP A 6 -4.90 5.52 19.63
C ASP A 6 -5.10 4.08 19.16
N GLY A 7 -4.77 3.79 17.90
CA GLY A 7 -4.97 2.47 17.27
C GLY A 7 -5.93 2.46 16.08
N ASP A 8 -6.84 3.44 15.98
CA ASP A 8 -7.87 3.49 14.93
C ASP A 8 -7.37 4.14 13.63
N ARG A 9 -6.30 3.60 13.05
CA ARG A 9 -5.73 4.07 11.78
C ARG A 9 -5.74 2.96 10.74
N ASN A 10 -5.69 3.33 9.47
CA ASN A 10 -5.60 2.41 8.33
C ASN A 10 -4.18 1.84 8.09
N ALA A 11 -3.23 1.99 9.02
CA ALA A 11 -1.88 1.47 8.86
C ALA A 11 -1.73 0.16 9.65
N ILE A 12 -0.99 -0.80 9.08
CA ILE A 12 -0.62 -2.05 9.77
C ILE A 12 0.01 -1.77 11.14
N ILE A 13 -0.36 -2.58 12.13
CA ILE A 13 0.22 -2.52 13.48
C ILE A 13 1.05 -3.77 13.81
N ASP A 14 0.89 -4.84 13.03
CA ASP A 14 1.71 -6.04 13.19
C ASP A 14 3.15 -5.78 12.77
N LYS A 15 4.05 -5.74 13.75
CA LYS A 15 5.48 -5.48 13.54
C LYS A 15 6.15 -6.47 12.59
N ARG A 16 5.61 -7.68 12.40
CA ARG A 16 6.14 -8.68 11.45
C ARG A 16 5.95 -8.23 10.00
N MET A 17 4.92 -7.42 9.76
CA MET A 17 4.55 -6.86 8.47
C MET A 17 5.15 -5.47 8.22
N ILE A 18 5.85 -4.89 9.19
CA ILE A 18 6.51 -3.60 9.03
C ILE A 18 7.91 -3.82 8.44
N TRP A 19 8.28 -2.99 7.45
CA TRP A 19 9.62 -2.99 6.87
C TRP A 19 10.67 -2.54 7.89
N PRO A 20 11.68 -3.37 8.20
CA PRO A 20 12.71 -3.02 9.18
C PRO A 20 13.42 -1.71 8.82
N GLY A 21 13.47 -0.77 9.77
CA GLY A 21 14.10 0.54 9.58
C GLY A 21 13.43 1.44 8.54
N GLY A 22 12.23 1.10 8.07
CA GLY A 22 11.58 1.83 6.98
C GLY A 22 12.26 1.63 5.62
N ILE A 23 13.12 0.60 5.50
CA ILE A 23 13.83 0.28 4.26
C ILE A 23 13.01 -0.72 3.47
N VAL A 24 12.65 -0.36 2.24
CA VAL A 24 11.90 -1.22 1.31
C VAL A 24 12.81 -1.54 0.12
N PRO A 25 13.48 -2.71 0.12
CA PRO A 25 14.24 -3.16 -1.04
C PRO A 25 13.32 -3.39 -2.22
N TYR A 26 13.72 -2.94 -3.41
CA TYR A 26 12.93 -3.09 -4.63
C TYR A 26 13.74 -3.66 -5.79
N GLU A 27 13.05 -4.40 -6.65
CA GLU A 27 13.48 -4.79 -7.98
C GLU A 27 12.49 -4.20 -8.99
N LEU A 28 12.99 -3.47 -9.98
CA LEU A 28 12.16 -2.82 -11.00
C LEU A 28 12.35 -3.55 -12.33
N ASP A 29 11.26 -4.12 -12.86
CA ASP A 29 11.25 -4.80 -14.14
C ASP A 29 11.61 -3.81 -15.29
N PRO A 30 12.56 -4.14 -16.17
CA PRO A 30 12.92 -3.31 -17.33
C PRO A 30 11.72 -2.92 -18.23
N ALA A 31 10.65 -3.71 -18.24
CA ALA A 31 9.40 -3.40 -18.95
C ALA A 31 8.72 -2.10 -18.47
N LEU A 32 9.13 -1.57 -17.30
CA LEU A 32 8.65 -0.32 -16.73
C LEU A 32 9.62 0.86 -16.95
N SER A 33 10.62 0.72 -17.81
CA SER A 33 11.57 1.79 -18.17
C SER A 33 10.88 3.09 -18.60
N THR A 34 9.75 3.01 -19.30
CA THR A 34 8.98 4.20 -19.69
C THR A 34 8.31 4.93 -18.51
N TYR A 35 8.27 4.32 -17.32
CA TYR A 35 7.69 4.87 -16.09
C TYR A 35 8.76 5.30 -15.07
N GLU A 36 10.03 5.38 -15.49
CA GLU A 36 11.15 5.68 -14.60
C GLU A 36 10.98 7.02 -13.87
N SER A 37 10.49 8.06 -14.56
CA SER A 37 10.28 9.38 -13.95
C SER A 37 9.27 9.35 -12.80
N GLN A 38 8.25 8.50 -12.88
CA GLN A 38 7.26 8.30 -11.82
C GLN A 38 7.89 7.64 -10.60
N PHE A 39 8.71 6.60 -10.80
CA PHE A 39 9.40 5.96 -9.68
C PHE A 39 10.40 6.91 -9.03
N LEU A 40 11.22 7.64 -9.81
CA LEU A 40 12.16 8.63 -9.28
C LEU A 40 11.44 9.72 -8.46
N GLY A 41 10.30 10.23 -8.94
CA GLY A 41 9.50 11.18 -8.19
C GLY A 41 8.88 10.57 -6.92
N ALA A 42 8.38 9.35 -6.98
CA ALA A 42 7.85 8.65 -5.81
C ALA A 42 8.93 8.42 -4.73
N TRP A 43 10.12 7.95 -5.12
CA TRP A 43 11.26 7.79 -4.22
C TRP A 43 11.64 9.12 -3.55
N TYR A 44 11.65 10.21 -4.33
CA TYR A 44 11.94 11.54 -3.82
C TYR A 44 10.90 11.99 -2.78
N LEU A 45 9.61 11.86 -3.08
CA LEU A 45 8.52 12.28 -2.18
C LEU A 45 8.56 11.51 -0.86
N TYR A 46 8.65 10.17 -0.92
CA TYR A 46 8.78 9.37 0.31
C TYR A 46 10.01 9.73 1.12
N ARG A 47 11.16 9.95 0.46
CA ARG A 47 12.39 10.35 1.15
C ARG A 47 12.27 11.72 1.80
N LYS A 48 11.63 12.67 1.11
CA LYS A 48 11.49 14.06 1.54
C LYS A 48 10.54 14.19 2.73
N ASP A 49 9.39 13.53 2.67
CA ASP A 49 8.29 13.78 3.60
C ASP A 49 8.19 12.70 4.70
N THR A 50 8.96 11.61 4.60
CA THR A 50 8.93 10.49 5.56
C THR A 50 10.32 9.91 5.84
N CYS A 51 10.39 8.96 6.78
CA CYS A 51 11.60 8.15 7.01
C CYS A 51 11.73 6.94 6.07
N ILE A 52 10.74 6.66 5.21
CA ILE A 52 10.76 5.51 4.30
C ILE A 52 11.85 5.69 3.23
N ARG A 53 12.60 4.62 2.96
CA ARG A 53 13.63 4.58 1.93
C ARG A 53 13.43 3.37 1.05
N PHE A 54 13.24 3.63 -0.24
CA PHE A 54 13.28 2.57 -1.23
C PHE A 54 14.70 2.44 -1.77
N VAL A 55 15.22 1.23 -1.74
CA VAL A 55 16.61 0.93 -2.10
C VAL A 55 16.64 -0.18 -3.14
N LYS A 56 17.53 -0.08 -4.12
CA LYS A 56 17.71 -1.17 -5.09
C LYS A 56 18.14 -2.41 -4.31
N ARG A 57 17.40 -3.50 -4.50
CA ARG A 57 17.71 -4.78 -3.89
C ARG A 57 19.08 -5.29 -4.35
N THR A 58 19.79 -5.93 -3.44
CA THR A 58 21.02 -6.69 -3.68
C THR A 58 20.81 -8.16 -3.36
N ASN A 59 20.76 -8.52 -2.08
CA ASN A 59 20.62 -9.89 -1.58
C ASN A 59 19.52 -10.05 -0.52
N GLU A 60 18.72 -9.01 -0.28
CA GLU A 60 17.64 -9.03 0.71
C GLU A 60 16.61 -10.11 0.35
N LYS A 61 16.23 -10.91 1.35
CA LYS A 61 15.23 -11.96 1.18
C LYS A 61 13.83 -11.38 0.92
N ASP A 62 13.47 -10.36 1.69
CA ASP A 62 12.17 -9.69 1.62
C ASP A 62 12.32 -8.42 0.79
N TYR A 63 11.51 -8.27 -0.27
CA TYR A 63 11.59 -7.14 -1.19
C TYR A 63 10.33 -7.02 -2.04
N ILE A 64 10.08 -5.85 -2.59
CA ILE A 64 9.02 -5.64 -3.59
C ILE A 64 9.56 -5.88 -5.00
N ARG A 65 8.84 -6.67 -5.81
CA ARG A 65 9.11 -6.83 -7.24
C ARG A 65 8.07 -6.02 -8.02
N ILE A 66 8.50 -4.91 -8.58
CA ILE A 66 7.66 -3.99 -9.32
C ILE A 66 7.70 -4.39 -10.80
N PHE A 67 6.55 -4.70 -11.39
CA PHE A 67 6.47 -5.24 -12.74
C PHE A 67 5.21 -4.79 -13.47
N ARG A 68 5.20 -5.00 -14.79
CA ARG A 68 4.07 -4.63 -15.67
C ARG A 68 3.02 -5.74 -15.71
N GLY A 69 2.18 -5.82 -14.68
CA GLY A 69 1.06 -6.75 -14.61
C GLY A 69 -0.24 -6.21 -15.23
N GLN A 70 -1.34 -6.92 -14.95
CA GLN A 70 -2.70 -6.47 -15.29
C GLN A 70 -3.28 -5.64 -14.14
N GLY A 71 -3.63 -4.39 -14.43
CA GLY A 71 -4.10 -3.44 -13.41
C GLY A 71 -3.01 -2.95 -12.46
N CYS A 72 -3.45 -2.22 -11.44
CA CYS A 72 -2.60 -1.63 -10.39
C CYS A 72 -2.94 -2.35 -9.08
N TYR A 73 -1.95 -2.95 -8.43
CA TYR A 73 -2.16 -3.60 -7.14
C TYR A 73 -0.86 -3.83 -6.39
N SER A 74 -0.98 -4.02 -5.08
CA SER A 74 0.10 -4.33 -4.17
C SER A 74 -0.45 -5.05 -2.93
N HIS A 75 0.37 -5.84 -2.26
CA HIS A 75 0.04 -6.32 -0.92
C HIS A 75 0.17 -5.19 0.11
N VAL A 76 -0.60 -5.28 1.19
CA VAL A 76 -0.47 -4.33 2.31
C VAL A 76 0.62 -4.78 3.26
N GLY A 77 1.70 -4.01 3.36
CA GLY A 77 2.86 -4.29 4.23
C GLY A 77 3.83 -5.33 3.68
N LYS A 78 4.84 -5.67 4.49
CA LYS A 78 5.84 -6.71 4.22
C LYS A 78 5.24 -8.09 4.42
N THR A 79 5.13 -8.88 3.36
CA THR A 79 4.58 -10.25 3.41
C THR A 79 5.66 -11.33 3.52
N GLY A 80 6.91 -10.98 3.21
CA GLY A 80 8.05 -11.90 3.21
C GLY A 80 8.35 -12.46 1.83
N GLY A 81 9.64 -12.68 1.54
CA GLY A 81 10.08 -13.07 0.20
C GLY A 81 9.88 -11.96 -0.85
N ALA A 82 9.83 -12.38 -2.12
CA ALA A 82 9.48 -11.50 -3.23
C ALA A 82 7.97 -11.24 -3.23
N GLN A 83 7.54 -9.99 -3.05
CA GLN A 83 6.12 -9.64 -3.13
C GLN A 83 5.82 -8.76 -4.37
N PRO A 84 4.78 -9.08 -5.15
CA PRO A 84 4.46 -8.35 -6.38
C PRO A 84 3.89 -6.96 -6.11
N VAL A 85 4.29 -5.99 -6.94
CA VAL A 85 3.64 -4.68 -7.11
C VAL A 85 3.40 -4.48 -8.61
N SER A 86 2.13 -4.51 -9.03
CA SER A 86 1.76 -4.36 -10.43
C SER A 86 1.55 -2.88 -10.77
N ILE A 87 2.30 -2.40 -11.75
CA ILE A 87 2.08 -1.11 -12.40
C ILE A 87 1.82 -1.39 -13.89
N GLY A 88 0.57 -1.75 -14.17
CA GLY A 88 0.11 -2.08 -15.52
C GLY A 88 -0.12 -0.88 -16.42
N GLN A 89 -0.75 -1.13 -17.57
CA GLN A 89 -1.21 -0.07 -18.47
C GLN A 89 -2.24 0.82 -17.77
N GLY A 90 -2.05 2.15 -17.85
CA GLY A 90 -2.91 3.14 -17.18
C GLY A 90 -2.54 3.41 -15.71
N CYS A 91 -1.59 2.67 -15.13
CA CYS A 91 -1.14 2.84 -13.75
C CYS A 91 0.04 3.81 -13.59
N ASN A 92 0.47 4.47 -14.66
CA ASN A 92 1.67 5.31 -14.69
C ASN A 92 1.44 6.76 -14.26
N LEU A 93 0.34 7.03 -13.57
CA LEU A 93 0.13 8.31 -12.90
C LEU A 93 0.95 8.31 -11.60
N MET A 94 1.58 9.45 -11.28
CA MET A 94 2.38 9.60 -10.05
C MET A 94 1.58 9.20 -8.81
N GLY A 95 0.32 9.64 -8.72
CA GLY A 95 -0.57 9.30 -7.60
C GLY A 95 -0.84 7.80 -7.48
N THR A 96 -0.98 7.09 -8.60
CA THR A 96 -1.18 5.63 -8.60
C THR A 96 0.09 4.90 -8.14
N VAL A 97 1.26 5.30 -8.62
CA VAL A 97 2.53 4.71 -8.16
C VAL A 97 2.72 4.92 -6.66
N LEU A 98 2.47 6.14 -6.16
CA LEU A 98 2.51 6.41 -4.71
C LEU A 98 1.49 5.56 -3.94
N HIS A 99 0.27 5.39 -4.46
CA HIS A 99 -0.77 4.58 -3.83
C HIS A 99 -0.34 3.12 -3.65
N GLU A 100 0.15 2.48 -4.71
CA GLU A 100 0.58 1.07 -4.64
C GLU A 100 1.82 0.87 -3.76
N LEU A 101 2.74 1.85 -3.75
CA LEU A 101 3.86 1.86 -2.82
C LEU A 101 3.39 2.08 -1.37
N GLY A 102 2.35 2.88 -1.16
CA GLY A 102 1.71 3.08 0.15
C GLY A 102 1.11 1.80 0.70
N HIS A 103 0.45 1.02 -0.15
CA HIS A 103 0.05 -0.35 0.18
C HIS A 103 1.25 -1.19 0.60
N ALA A 104 2.30 -1.26 -0.23
CA ALA A 104 3.49 -2.04 0.09
C ALA A 104 4.15 -1.64 1.43
N ILE A 105 4.11 -0.35 1.78
CA ILE A 105 4.59 0.17 3.06
C ILE A 105 3.73 -0.33 4.23
N GLY A 106 2.42 -0.40 4.06
CA GLY A 106 1.50 -0.90 5.09
C GLY A 106 0.22 -0.11 5.29
N PHE A 107 -0.22 0.70 4.33
CA PHE A 107 -1.49 1.41 4.43
C PHE A 107 -2.60 0.65 3.70
N PHE A 108 -3.73 0.47 4.36
CA PHE A 108 -5.00 0.10 3.74
C PHE A 108 -5.69 1.35 3.18
N HIS A 109 -6.77 1.18 2.42
CA HIS A 109 -7.52 2.34 1.95
C HIS A 109 -8.20 3.08 3.11
N GLU A 110 -8.30 4.40 2.97
CA GLU A 110 -8.89 5.27 4.00
C GLU A 110 -10.37 4.93 4.26
N GLN A 111 -11.13 4.55 3.22
CA GLN A 111 -12.52 4.12 3.38
C GLN A 111 -12.67 2.76 4.07
N ASN A 112 -11.59 2.08 4.45
CA ASN A 112 -11.66 0.89 5.28
C ASN A 112 -11.44 1.20 6.77
N ARG A 113 -11.16 2.45 7.18
CA ARG A 113 -11.03 2.77 8.61
C ARG A 113 -12.23 2.34 9.44
N SER A 114 -11.99 1.99 10.70
CA SER A 114 -13.04 1.47 11.58
C SER A 114 -14.06 2.56 11.96
N ASP A 115 -13.61 3.82 11.97
CA ASP A 115 -14.41 5.03 12.21
C ASP A 115 -15.04 5.65 10.95
N ARG A 116 -14.87 5.07 9.75
CA ARG A 116 -15.26 5.76 8.51
C ARG A 116 -16.73 6.21 8.48
N ASP A 117 -17.63 5.49 9.16
CA ASP A 117 -19.08 5.73 9.07
C ASP A 117 -19.47 7.02 9.83
N ASP A 118 -18.54 7.60 10.60
CA ASP A 118 -18.67 8.96 11.16
C ASP A 118 -18.48 10.06 10.10
N TRP A 119 -17.93 9.70 8.93
CA TRP A 119 -17.48 10.65 7.89
C TRP A 119 -18.05 10.35 6.50
N LEU A 120 -18.36 9.09 6.23
CA LEU A 120 -18.77 8.58 4.93
C LEU A 120 -20.03 7.73 5.06
N THR A 121 -20.87 7.76 4.02
CA THR A 121 -21.97 6.80 3.85
C THR A 121 -21.67 5.93 2.64
N ILE A 122 -21.63 4.61 2.84
CA ILE A 122 -21.51 3.65 1.75
C ILE A 122 -22.91 3.24 1.30
N TYR A 123 -23.26 3.59 0.06
CA TYR A 123 -24.49 3.12 -0.58
C TYR A 123 -24.26 1.70 -1.11
N TRP A 124 -24.49 0.70 -0.26
CA TRP A 124 -24.20 -0.70 -0.55
C TRP A 124 -24.96 -1.23 -1.76
N GLU A 125 -26.16 -0.72 -2.00
CA GLU A 125 -27.01 -1.02 -3.15
C GLU A 125 -26.40 -0.59 -4.50
N ASN A 126 -25.44 0.34 -4.48
CA ASN A 126 -24.74 0.81 -5.67
C ASN A 126 -23.41 0.09 -5.91
N ILE A 127 -23.03 -0.84 -5.02
CA ILE A 127 -21.81 -1.62 -5.18
C ILE A 127 -22.07 -2.72 -6.22
N LYS A 128 -21.13 -2.87 -7.16
CA LYS A 128 -21.16 -3.96 -8.13
C LYS A 128 -21.12 -5.29 -7.38
N GLU A 129 -22.03 -6.19 -7.73
CA GLU A 129 -22.10 -7.54 -7.15
C GLU A 129 -20.73 -8.23 -7.13
N GLY A 130 -20.33 -8.72 -5.95
CA GLY A 130 -19.04 -9.36 -5.69
C GLY A 130 -17.91 -8.41 -5.31
N ALA A 131 -18.11 -7.08 -5.37
CA ALA A 131 -17.13 -6.07 -4.97
C ALA A 131 -17.32 -5.54 -3.54
N GLU A 132 -18.34 -6.00 -2.83
CA GLU A 132 -18.66 -5.63 -1.44
C GLU A 132 -17.48 -5.84 -0.48
N PRO A 133 -16.64 -6.89 -0.61
CA PRO A 133 -15.49 -7.07 0.27
C PRO A 133 -14.50 -5.89 0.30
N ASN A 134 -14.40 -5.11 -0.79
CA ASN A 134 -13.52 -3.93 -0.86
C ASN A 134 -13.97 -2.80 0.07
N PHE A 135 -15.22 -2.84 0.52
CA PHE A 135 -15.83 -1.83 1.38
C PHE A 135 -16.01 -2.34 2.81
N ILE A 136 -15.41 -3.47 3.21
CA ILE A 136 -15.46 -3.92 4.60
C ILE A 136 -14.55 -3.05 5.47
N LYS A 137 -14.99 -2.71 6.70
CA LYS A 137 -14.17 -1.97 7.66
C LYS A 137 -13.06 -2.84 8.24
N LEU A 138 -11.90 -2.26 8.47
CA LEU A 138 -10.87 -2.76 9.36
C LEU A 138 -11.45 -2.80 10.78
N LYS A 139 -10.99 -3.76 11.59
CA LYS A 139 -11.29 -3.71 13.03
C LYS A 139 -10.35 -2.67 13.68
N PRO A 140 -10.76 -2.00 14.77
CA PRO A 140 -9.97 -0.95 15.44
C PRO A 140 -8.55 -1.36 15.84
N GLU A 141 -8.27 -2.66 15.97
CA GLU A 141 -6.92 -3.21 16.24
C GLU A 141 -6.45 -4.22 15.17
N ALA A 142 -7.22 -4.46 14.10
CA ALA A 142 -6.94 -5.51 13.12
C ALA A 142 -6.20 -5.01 11.87
N ALA A 143 -5.37 -4.00 12.01
CA ALA A 143 -4.25 -3.86 11.10
C ALA A 143 -3.15 -4.94 11.36
N SER A 144 -3.51 -6.00 12.09
CA SER A 144 -2.97 -7.35 12.01
C SER A 144 -3.78 -8.18 11.00
N ALA A 145 -3.11 -8.74 9.99
CA ALA A 145 -3.70 -9.68 9.03
C ALA A 145 -4.59 -10.73 9.74
N ASN A 146 -5.82 -10.92 9.24
CA ASN A 146 -6.62 -12.08 9.65
C ASN A 146 -5.96 -13.35 9.07
N ASN A 147 -5.78 -14.35 9.94
CA ASN A 147 -5.49 -15.74 9.55
C ASN A 147 -6.58 -16.30 8.63
#